data_AF-A0A370BHP7-F1
#
_entry.id   AF-A0A370BHP7-F1
#
_cell.length_a   1.000
_cell.length_b   1.000
_cell.length_c   1.000
_cell.angle_alpha   90.00
_cell.angle_beta   90.00
_cell.angle_gamma   90.00
#
_symmetry.space_group_name_H-M   'P 1'
#
loop_
_entity.id
_entity.type
_entity.pdbx_description
1 polymer ?
#
loop_
_entity_poly.entity_id
_entity_poly.type
_entity_poly.pdbx_seq_one_letter_code
_entity_poly.pdbx_strand_id
1 'polypeptide(L)'
;MTSISTSTLPTITRSTLINTTFTDLTPSDTITRSDLRDVTITCSGSRTPTTLLRSALTSCTVTHSSTSRSNLKHTTLTNASVSRTEATHASFGIYAYSHRSILSNVILRDRSSVKRSHVKDACLMGGSSLWRSNVTKCMIADESRVQRCKLVDCDVVCCVLVKTDFEGMVVRNGVWKDGVLVGKEMKIPVNEKKLDSKDTKYWLEEESSEGEGEREMSPPPAYTARIVLPYELYWGNWSRTIAPDNMGTMGAIGDIT
;
A
#
# COMPACT_ATOMS: atom_id res chain seq x y z
N MET A 1 27.23 -3.15 -19.26
CA MET A 1 26.21 -2.15 -18.91
C MET A 1 26.05 -1.24 -20.12
N THR A 2 24.90 -1.27 -20.80
CA THR A 2 24.65 -0.45 -22.00
C THR A 2 23.82 0.77 -21.61
N SER A 3 24.44 1.95 -21.63
CA SER A 3 23.77 3.25 -21.49
C SER A 3 23.34 3.74 -22.87
N ILE A 4 22.04 3.93 -23.07
CA ILE A 4 21.49 4.49 -24.31
C ILE A 4 21.13 5.96 -24.05
N SER A 5 21.96 6.87 -24.56
CA SER A 5 21.71 8.31 -24.52
C SER A 5 21.36 8.79 -25.94
N THR A 6 20.11 9.16 -26.16
CA THR A 6 19.57 9.51 -27.49
C THR A 6 19.21 10.99 -27.56
N SER A 7 19.93 11.75 -28.39
CA SER A 7 19.63 13.16 -28.66
C SER A 7 18.41 13.38 -29.57
N THR A 8 17.74 12.31 -29.99
CA THR A 8 16.49 12.33 -30.76
C THR A 8 15.50 11.28 -30.26
N LEU A 9 14.40 11.73 -29.66
CA LEU A 9 13.09 11.07 -29.50
C LEU A 9 13.09 9.52 -29.52
N PRO A 10 13.68 8.81 -28.53
CA PRO A 10 13.65 7.36 -28.46
C PRO A 10 12.20 6.83 -28.29
N THR A 11 11.64 6.36 -29.40
CA THR A 11 10.43 5.53 -29.41
C THR A 11 10.83 4.07 -29.52
N ILE A 12 10.91 3.39 -28.38
CA ILE A 12 11.22 1.96 -28.31
C ILE A 12 9.91 1.20 -28.42
N THR A 13 9.81 0.24 -29.35
CA THR A 13 8.56 -0.51 -29.55
C THR A 13 8.82 -1.96 -29.92
N ARG A 14 8.09 -2.89 -29.27
CA ARG A 14 8.19 -4.34 -29.50
C ARG A 14 9.61 -4.89 -29.31
N SER A 15 10.33 -4.35 -28.33
CA SER A 15 11.72 -4.70 -28.04
C SER A 15 11.83 -5.52 -26.77
N THR A 16 12.89 -6.33 -26.66
CA THR A 16 13.29 -6.95 -25.39
C THR A 16 14.55 -6.24 -24.92
N LEU A 17 14.51 -5.70 -23.70
CA LEU A 17 15.58 -4.91 -23.09
C LEU A 17 15.96 -5.58 -21.77
N ILE A 18 17.24 -5.92 -21.63
CA ILE A 18 17.77 -6.66 -20.48
C ILE A 18 18.99 -5.92 -19.94
N ASN A 19 19.06 -5.72 -18.62
CA ASN A 19 20.22 -5.12 -17.93
C ASN A 19 20.70 -3.79 -18.57
N THR A 20 19.74 -2.91 -18.83
CA THR A 20 19.91 -1.62 -19.53
C THR A 20 19.55 -0.47 -18.61
N THR A 21 20.26 0.65 -18.72
CA THR A 21 19.92 1.89 -18.01
C THR A 21 19.59 2.99 -19.01
N PHE A 22 18.43 3.59 -18.82
CA PHE A 22 18.00 4.81 -19.50
C PHE A 22 18.07 5.97 -18.51
N THR A 23 18.85 7.00 -18.83
CA THR A 23 18.88 8.28 -18.10
C THR A 23 18.42 9.40 -19.02
N ASP A 24 18.03 10.53 -18.43
CA ASP A 24 17.78 11.79 -19.15
C ASP A 24 16.69 11.68 -20.23
N LEU A 25 15.77 10.71 -20.06
CA LEU A 25 14.63 10.54 -20.95
C LEU A 25 13.70 11.75 -20.89
N THR A 26 13.24 12.16 -22.06
CA THR A 26 12.33 13.28 -22.25
C THR A 26 10.86 12.83 -22.15
N PRO A 27 9.89 13.78 -22.07
CA PRO A 27 8.45 13.47 -22.09
C PRO A 27 7.98 12.78 -23.36
N SER A 28 8.67 13.07 -24.46
CA SER A 28 8.36 12.57 -25.79
C SER A 28 8.84 11.14 -26.01
N ASP A 29 9.62 10.62 -25.06
CA ASP A 29 10.22 9.30 -25.11
C ASP A 29 9.17 8.27 -24.70
N THR A 30 9.03 7.22 -25.50
CA THR A 30 7.98 6.23 -25.29
C THR A 30 8.51 4.81 -25.44
N ILE A 31 8.17 3.94 -24.49
CA ILE A 31 8.48 2.51 -24.56
C ILE A 31 7.16 1.74 -24.61
N THR A 32 6.86 1.14 -25.77
CA THR A 32 5.55 0.51 -26.01
C THR A 32 5.64 -0.96 -26.40
N ARG A 33 4.77 -1.82 -25.83
CA ARG A 33 4.69 -3.26 -26.17
C ARG A 33 6.03 -4.00 -26.04
N SER A 34 6.86 -3.60 -25.09
CA SER A 34 8.22 -4.13 -24.90
C SER A 34 8.32 -4.97 -23.62
N ASP A 35 9.29 -5.88 -23.57
CA ASP A 35 9.66 -6.65 -22.39
C ASP A 35 10.95 -6.06 -21.79
N LEU A 36 10.88 -5.61 -20.55
CA LEU A 36 11.94 -4.91 -19.82
C LEU A 36 12.32 -5.76 -18.61
N ARG A 37 13.59 -6.18 -18.53
CA ARG A 37 14.11 -7.02 -17.44
C ARG A 37 15.38 -6.42 -16.85
N ASP A 38 15.40 -6.21 -15.54
CA ASP A 38 16.53 -5.59 -14.84
C ASP A 38 16.89 -4.21 -15.43
N VAL A 39 15.87 -3.45 -15.85
CA VAL A 39 16.04 -2.14 -16.50
C VAL A 39 15.83 -1.02 -15.49
N THR A 40 16.75 -0.06 -15.49
CA THR A 40 16.60 1.20 -14.75
C THR A 40 16.19 2.31 -15.70
N ILE A 41 15.12 3.04 -15.37
CA ILE A 41 14.58 4.15 -16.14
C ILE A 41 14.53 5.37 -15.21
N THR A 42 15.35 6.38 -15.50
CA THR A 42 15.46 7.60 -14.71
C THR A 42 15.28 8.82 -15.59
N CYS A 43 14.22 9.59 -15.35
CA CYS A 43 13.91 10.80 -16.12
C CYS A 43 14.35 12.03 -15.31
N SER A 44 15.56 12.52 -15.61
CA SER A 44 16.17 13.70 -14.98
C SER A 44 15.82 14.97 -15.76
N GLY A 45 15.40 16.04 -15.08
CA GLY A 45 15.30 17.38 -15.65
C GLY A 45 13.97 17.79 -16.31
N SER A 46 13.01 16.87 -16.49
CA SER A 46 11.69 17.19 -17.06
C SER A 46 10.55 17.16 -16.02
N ARG A 47 9.59 18.08 -16.14
CA ARG A 47 8.33 18.07 -15.38
C ARG A 47 7.31 17.05 -15.87
N THR A 48 7.42 16.61 -17.12
CA THR A 48 6.48 15.68 -17.76
C THR A 48 7.12 14.29 -17.90
N PRO A 49 6.41 13.22 -17.53
CA PRO A 49 7.00 11.89 -17.37
C PRO A 49 7.12 11.12 -18.69
N THR A 50 8.16 10.27 -18.82
CA THR A 50 8.31 9.31 -19.91
C THR A 50 7.16 8.28 -19.90
N THR A 51 6.66 7.90 -21.08
CA THR A 51 5.48 7.03 -21.19
C THR A 51 5.85 5.56 -21.44
N LEU A 52 5.39 4.67 -20.56
CA LEU A 52 5.49 3.21 -20.71
C LEU A 52 4.09 2.63 -20.98
N LEU A 53 3.88 1.98 -22.13
CA LEU A 53 2.54 1.57 -22.57
C LEU A 53 2.48 0.12 -23.06
N ARG A 54 1.61 -0.70 -22.43
CA ARG A 54 1.40 -2.12 -22.79
C ARG A 54 2.67 -2.97 -22.71
N SER A 55 3.57 -2.64 -21.79
CA SER A 55 4.87 -3.30 -21.64
C SER A 55 4.85 -4.29 -20.47
N ALA A 56 5.75 -5.26 -20.47
CA ALA A 56 6.06 -6.10 -19.33
C ALA A 56 7.34 -5.58 -18.67
N LEU A 57 7.33 -5.37 -17.35
CA LEU A 57 8.49 -4.95 -16.58
C LEU A 57 8.73 -5.97 -15.47
N THR A 58 9.95 -6.53 -15.43
CA THR A 58 10.40 -7.47 -14.40
C THR A 58 11.67 -6.93 -13.77
N SER A 59 11.73 -6.86 -12.44
CA SER A 59 12.91 -6.39 -11.69
C SER A 59 13.38 -4.97 -12.07
N CYS A 60 12.47 -4.13 -12.54
CA CYS A 60 12.80 -2.79 -13.03
C CYS A 60 12.80 -1.74 -11.91
N THR A 61 13.59 -0.67 -12.08
CA THR A 61 13.46 0.56 -11.28
C THR A 61 13.03 1.69 -12.21
N VAL A 62 11.86 2.27 -11.99
CA VAL A 62 11.29 3.30 -12.86
C VAL A 62 10.95 4.54 -12.05
N THR A 63 11.55 5.67 -12.42
CA THR A 63 11.34 6.95 -11.75
C THR A 63 10.78 7.98 -12.74
N HIS A 64 9.91 8.89 -12.27
CA HIS A 64 9.36 9.99 -13.08
C HIS A 64 8.66 9.52 -14.37
N SER A 65 7.79 8.50 -14.27
CA SER A 65 7.17 7.84 -15.43
C SER A 65 5.64 7.80 -15.42
N SER A 66 5.05 7.57 -16.60
CA SER A 66 3.63 7.32 -16.80
C SER A 66 3.44 5.93 -17.41
N THR A 67 3.15 4.94 -16.57
CA THR A 67 2.97 3.54 -16.95
C THR A 67 1.50 3.20 -17.14
N SER A 68 1.10 2.62 -18.27
CA SER A 68 -0.29 2.22 -18.49
C SER A 68 -0.49 0.93 -19.27
N ARG A 69 -1.55 0.19 -18.91
CA ARG A 69 -1.95 -1.09 -19.53
C ARG A 69 -0.84 -2.16 -19.51
N SER A 70 0.05 -2.09 -18.53
CA SER A 70 1.27 -2.89 -18.43
C SER A 70 1.16 -4.01 -17.38
N ASN A 71 2.16 -4.89 -17.31
CA ASN A 71 2.34 -5.84 -16.20
C ASN A 71 3.68 -5.56 -15.51
N LEU A 72 3.67 -5.40 -14.19
CA LEU A 72 4.83 -5.09 -13.37
C LEU A 72 5.11 -6.22 -12.38
N LYS A 73 6.32 -6.74 -12.37
CA LYS A 73 6.80 -7.77 -11.43
C LYS A 73 8.09 -7.31 -10.77
N HIS A 74 8.21 -7.44 -9.45
CA HIS A 74 9.42 -7.06 -8.69
C HIS A 74 9.93 -5.63 -9.00
N THR A 75 9.03 -4.73 -9.38
CA THR A 75 9.38 -3.41 -9.94
C THR A 75 9.24 -2.32 -8.88
N THR A 76 10.23 -1.43 -8.79
CA THR A 76 10.18 -0.24 -7.94
C THR A 76 9.78 0.99 -8.75
N LEU A 77 8.87 1.78 -8.19
CA LEU A 77 8.27 2.96 -8.81
C LEU A 77 8.41 4.17 -7.89
N THR A 78 8.98 5.27 -8.37
CA THR A 78 9.01 6.55 -7.63
C THR A 78 8.60 7.72 -8.51
N ASN A 79 7.85 8.66 -7.96
CA ASN A 79 7.20 9.76 -8.67
C ASN A 79 6.53 9.32 -10.00
N ALA A 80 5.80 8.20 -9.94
CA ALA A 80 5.30 7.51 -11.12
C ALA A 80 3.77 7.39 -11.11
N SER A 81 3.15 7.64 -12.25
CA SER A 81 1.72 7.42 -12.49
C SER A 81 1.52 6.04 -13.12
N VAL A 82 0.61 5.24 -12.58
CA VAL A 82 0.30 3.88 -13.03
C VAL A 82 -1.19 3.79 -13.33
N SER A 83 -1.59 3.29 -14.50
CA SER A 83 -3.03 3.15 -14.80
C SER A 83 -3.41 1.93 -15.63
N ARG A 84 -4.50 1.25 -15.23
CA ARG A 84 -4.99 0.02 -15.90
C ARG A 84 -3.92 -1.07 -16.00
N THR A 85 -3.04 -1.12 -14.99
CA THR A 85 -1.84 -1.96 -14.95
C THR A 85 -2.01 -3.02 -13.87
N GLU A 86 -1.44 -4.19 -14.10
CA GLU A 86 -1.30 -5.22 -13.07
C GLU A 86 0.11 -5.10 -12.45
N ALA A 87 0.20 -5.10 -11.12
CA ALA A 87 1.46 -5.04 -10.40
C ALA A 87 1.52 -6.12 -9.32
N THR A 88 2.62 -6.87 -9.31
CA THR A 88 2.86 -8.01 -8.42
C THR A 88 4.25 -7.84 -7.78
N HIS A 89 4.38 -8.00 -6.46
CA HIS A 89 5.65 -7.83 -5.74
C HIS A 89 6.35 -6.47 -6.00
N ALA A 90 5.57 -5.40 -6.21
CA ALA A 90 6.07 -4.08 -6.61
C ALA A 90 6.14 -3.09 -5.43
N SER A 91 7.11 -2.17 -5.45
CA SER A 91 7.23 -1.09 -4.46
C SER A 91 6.83 0.25 -5.08
N PHE A 92 5.78 0.86 -4.58
CA PHE A 92 5.31 2.21 -4.89
C PHE A 92 5.83 3.17 -3.81
N GLY A 93 6.88 3.94 -4.15
CA GLY A 93 7.50 4.93 -3.28
C GLY A 93 6.92 6.33 -3.43
N ILE A 94 7.76 7.31 -3.06
CA ILE A 94 7.48 8.77 -3.02
C ILE A 94 6.59 9.22 -4.18
N TYR A 95 5.43 9.77 -3.85
CA TYR A 95 4.44 10.35 -4.79
C TYR A 95 3.98 9.42 -5.94
N ALA A 96 4.07 8.11 -5.78
CA ALA A 96 3.54 7.18 -6.77
C ALA A 96 2.00 7.14 -6.76
N TYR A 97 1.37 7.26 -7.92
CA TYR A 97 -0.09 7.25 -8.10
C TYR A 97 -0.53 6.02 -8.91
N SER A 98 -1.63 5.38 -8.54
CA SER A 98 -2.18 4.21 -9.24
C SER A 98 -3.69 4.32 -9.46
N HIS A 99 -4.17 4.08 -10.69
CA HIS A 99 -5.58 4.25 -11.07
C HIS A 99 -6.15 3.11 -11.91
N ARG A 100 -7.26 2.51 -11.47
CA ARG A 100 -7.92 1.37 -12.17
C ARG A 100 -6.97 0.19 -12.38
N SER A 101 -6.11 -0.07 -11.40
CA SER A 101 -5.05 -1.08 -11.44
C SER A 101 -5.42 -2.31 -10.60
N ILE A 102 -4.67 -3.40 -10.78
CA ILE A 102 -4.69 -4.56 -9.88
C ILE A 102 -3.31 -4.63 -9.22
N LEU A 103 -3.26 -4.57 -7.90
CA LEU A 103 -2.03 -4.53 -7.12
C LEU A 103 -2.03 -5.73 -6.15
N SER A 104 -1.01 -6.59 -6.20
CA SER A 104 -0.87 -7.75 -5.31
C SER A 104 0.55 -7.87 -4.74
N ASN A 105 0.68 -8.26 -3.47
CA ASN A 105 1.98 -8.33 -2.78
C ASN A 105 2.79 -7.00 -2.89
N VAL A 106 2.11 -5.84 -2.90
CA VAL A 106 2.77 -4.54 -3.11
C VAL A 106 3.05 -3.81 -1.80
N ILE A 107 4.09 -2.98 -1.82
CA ILE A 107 4.37 -2.01 -0.76
C ILE A 107 4.06 -0.61 -1.30
N LEU A 108 3.27 0.15 -0.57
CA LEU A 108 2.78 1.49 -0.89
C LEU A 108 3.18 2.40 0.27
N ARG A 109 4.04 3.37 0.01
CA ARG A 109 4.65 4.23 1.05
C ARG A 109 4.78 5.68 0.58
N ASP A 110 5.30 6.54 1.46
CA ASP A 110 5.76 7.89 1.11
C ASP A 110 4.70 8.73 0.36
N ARG A 111 3.49 8.78 0.91
CA ARG A 111 2.32 9.50 0.35
C ARG A 111 1.87 9.01 -1.03
N SER A 112 2.08 7.73 -1.33
CA SER A 112 1.49 7.08 -2.51
C SER A 112 -0.04 7.14 -2.50
N SER A 113 -0.67 7.07 -3.67
CA SER A 113 -2.13 7.21 -3.79
C SER A 113 -2.74 6.23 -4.79
N VAL A 114 -3.75 5.47 -4.37
CA VAL A 114 -4.40 4.43 -5.19
C VAL A 114 -5.90 4.68 -5.32
N LYS A 115 -6.40 4.68 -6.55
CA LYS A 115 -7.76 5.13 -6.90
C LYS A 115 -8.48 4.13 -7.80
N ARG A 116 -9.67 3.68 -7.41
CA ARG A 116 -10.53 2.76 -8.21
C ARG A 116 -9.83 1.45 -8.59
N SER A 117 -9.02 0.90 -7.69
CA SER A 117 -8.16 -0.27 -7.96
C SER A 117 -8.56 -1.46 -7.08
N HIS A 118 -8.06 -2.65 -7.44
CA HIS A 118 -8.06 -3.82 -6.56
C HIS A 118 -6.68 -3.95 -5.93
N VAL A 119 -6.62 -4.12 -4.60
CA VAL A 119 -5.38 -4.19 -3.82
C VAL A 119 -5.44 -5.43 -2.92
N LYS A 120 -4.46 -6.32 -3.00
CA LYS A 120 -4.46 -7.58 -2.27
C LYS A 120 -3.08 -7.89 -1.66
N ASP A 121 -3.06 -8.48 -0.47
CA ASP A 121 -1.84 -8.92 0.22
C ASP A 121 -0.78 -7.80 0.32
N ALA A 122 -1.21 -6.54 0.54
CA ALA A 122 -0.37 -5.34 0.39
C ALA A 122 -0.12 -4.61 1.72
N CYS A 123 0.95 -3.81 1.77
CA CYS A 123 1.28 -2.95 2.91
C CYS A 123 1.20 -1.47 2.51
N LEU A 124 0.41 -0.67 3.24
CA LEU A 124 0.16 0.76 3.01
C LEU A 124 0.62 1.61 4.19
N MET A 125 1.74 2.32 4.04
CA MET A 125 2.43 3.07 5.08
C MET A 125 2.64 4.55 4.67
N GLY A 126 3.22 5.36 5.56
CA GLY A 126 3.76 6.69 5.27
C GLY A 126 2.76 7.71 4.69
N GLY A 127 1.56 7.82 5.28
CA GLY A 127 0.54 8.79 4.87
C GLY A 127 -0.04 8.54 3.48
N SER A 128 -0.06 7.28 3.04
CA SER A 128 -0.59 6.89 1.71
C SER A 128 -2.12 6.98 1.67
N SER A 129 -2.71 7.00 0.48
CA SER A 129 -4.17 7.18 0.32
C SER A 129 -4.83 6.13 -0.58
N LEU A 130 -6.03 5.69 -0.18
CA LEU A 130 -6.89 4.78 -0.92
C LEU A 130 -8.24 5.43 -1.20
N TRP A 131 -8.73 5.31 -2.44
CA TRP A 131 -9.99 5.93 -2.85
C TRP A 131 -10.82 5.09 -3.81
N ARG A 132 -12.07 4.75 -3.43
CA ARG A 132 -12.98 3.93 -4.25
C ARG A 132 -12.40 2.57 -4.70
N SER A 133 -11.58 1.95 -3.85
CA SER A 133 -10.82 0.74 -4.16
C SER A 133 -11.32 -0.46 -3.33
N ASN A 134 -11.13 -1.68 -3.84
CA ASN A 134 -11.39 -2.90 -3.10
C ASN A 134 -10.05 -3.43 -2.58
N VAL A 135 -9.97 -3.72 -1.27
CA VAL A 135 -8.72 -3.95 -0.56
C VAL A 135 -8.89 -5.22 0.28
N THR A 136 -8.01 -6.21 0.12
CA THR A 136 -8.16 -7.51 0.78
C THR A 136 -6.85 -8.02 1.37
N LYS A 137 -6.83 -8.46 2.63
CA LYS A 137 -5.64 -9.04 3.29
C LYS A 137 -4.44 -8.08 3.34
N CYS A 138 -4.71 -6.80 3.59
CA CYS A 138 -3.69 -5.75 3.60
C CYS A 138 -3.40 -5.23 5.02
N MET A 139 -2.19 -4.74 5.24
CA MET A 139 -1.86 -3.89 6.38
C MET A 139 -1.92 -2.42 5.95
N ILE A 140 -2.61 -1.58 6.72
CA ILE A 140 -2.75 -0.14 6.45
C ILE A 140 -2.40 0.62 7.73
N ALA A 141 -1.34 1.43 7.72
CA ALA A 141 -0.91 2.17 8.90
C ALA A 141 -0.35 3.57 8.58
N ASP A 142 0.29 4.18 9.58
CA ASP A 142 1.05 5.43 9.48
C ASP A 142 0.27 6.57 8.85
N GLU A 143 -0.86 6.94 9.47
CA GLU A 143 -1.68 8.09 9.08
C GLU A 143 -2.28 8.01 7.66
N SER A 144 -2.28 6.81 7.07
CA SER A 144 -2.89 6.58 5.76
C SER A 144 -4.39 6.89 5.76
N ARG A 145 -4.90 7.41 4.64
CA ARG A 145 -6.29 7.84 4.48
C ARG A 145 -7.06 6.96 3.50
N VAL A 146 -8.11 6.29 3.96
CA VAL A 146 -8.95 5.42 3.12
C VAL A 146 -10.35 6.00 3.01
N GLN A 147 -10.83 6.21 1.79
CA GLN A 147 -12.16 6.77 1.54
C GLN A 147 -12.94 5.99 0.49
N ARG A 148 -14.22 5.70 0.76
CA ARG A 148 -15.14 5.03 -0.18
C ARG A 148 -14.66 3.66 -0.66
N CYS A 149 -13.85 2.96 0.14
CA CYS A 149 -13.30 1.64 -0.23
C CYS A 149 -14.14 0.51 0.36
N LYS A 150 -13.94 -0.73 -0.12
CA LYS A 150 -14.32 -1.94 0.62
C LYS A 150 -13.04 -2.61 1.13
N LEU A 151 -12.94 -2.85 2.44
CA LEU A 151 -11.84 -3.56 3.09
C LEU A 151 -12.30 -4.98 3.49
N VAL A 152 -11.47 -6.00 3.28
CA VAL A 152 -11.72 -7.39 3.73
C VAL A 152 -10.46 -8.00 4.35
N ASP A 153 -10.53 -8.59 5.53
CA ASP A 153 -9.40 -9.25 6.22
C ASP A 153 -8.12 -8.38 6.41
N CYS A 154 -8.26 -7.06 6.63
CA CYS A 154 -7.13 -6.13 6.78
C CYS A 154 -6.84 -5.77 8.24
N ASP A 155 -5.58 -5.47 8.56
CA ASP A 155 -5.15 -4.84 9.82
C ASP A 155 -4.95 -3.33 9.57
N VAL A 156 -5.63 -2.48 10.34
CA VAL A 156 -5.67 -1.03 10.14
C VAL A 156 -5.31 -0.29 11.41
N VAL A 157 -4.21 0.49 11.37
CA VAL A 157 -3.58 1.09 12.55
C VAL A 157 -3.35 2.60 12.35
N CYS A 158 -3.80 3.46 13.27
CA CYS A 158 -3.50 4.91 13.23
C CYS A 158 -3.96 5.65 11.95
N CYS A 159 -4.97 5.14 11.25
CA CYS A 159 -5.46 5.66 9.96
C CYS A 159 -6.73 6.53 10.07
N VAL A 160 -7.07 7.24 8.99
CA VAL A 160 -8.32 8.01 8.83
C VAL A 160 -9.22 7.36 7.78
N LEU A 161 -10.44 6.98 8.16
CA LEU A 161 -11.33 6.13 7.35
C LEU A 161 -12.70 6.81 7.15
N VAL A 162 -13.12 6.98 5.89
CA VAL A 162 -14.27 7.86 5.53
C VAL A 162 -15.19 7.22 4.50
N LYS A 163 -16.46 6.96 4.87
CA LYS A 163 -17.48 6.34 3.99
C LYS A 163 -16.99 5.02 3.40
N THR A 164 -16.28 4.21 4.17
CA THR A 164 -15.57 2.98 3.75
C THR A 164 -16.26 1.79 4.40
N ASP A 165 -16.54 0.75 3.61
CA ASP A 165 -17.13 -0.51 4.07
C ASP A 165 -16.04 -1.49 4.50
N PHE A 166 -16.33 -2.35 5.47
CA PHE A 166 -15.31 -3.25 6.02
C PHE A 166 -15.86 -4.57 6.58
N GLU A 167 -15.10 -5.65 6.39
CA GLU A 167 -15.46 -7.04 6.71
C GLU A 167 -14.21 -7.75 7.25
N GLY A 168 -14.28 -8.45 8.39
CA GLY A 168 -13.13 -9.20 8.95
C GLY A 168 -11.92 -8.34 9.38
N MET A 169 -12.11 -7.05 9.71
CA MET A 169 -11.00 -6.15 10.08
C MET A 169 -10.43 -6.40 11.49
N VAL A 170 -9.15 -6.11 11.64
CA VAL A 170 -8.56 -5.67 12.91
C VAL A 170 -8.30 -4.16 12.84
N VAL A 171 -8.72 -3.42 13.87
CA VAL A 171 -8.64 -1.94 13.91
C VAL A 171 -7.96 -1.52 15.20
N ARG A 172 -6.96 -0.62 15.09
CA ARG A 172 -6.25 -0.04 16.24
C ARG A 172 -6.05 1.46 16.05
N ASN A 173 -6.29 2.26 17.08
CA ASN A 173 -5.90 3.68 17.16
C ASN A 173 -6.40 4.61 16.02
N GLY A 174 -7.46 4.26 15.28
CA GLY A 174 -7.90 4.97 14.06
C GLY A 174 -9.09 5.93 14.24
N VAL A 175 -9.18 6.94 13.38
CA VAL A 175 -10.27 7.94 13.30
C VAL A 175 -11.21 7.62 12.13
N TRP A 176 -12.52 7.69 12.35
CA TRP A 176 -13.53 7.40 11.34
C TRP A 176 -14.76 8.28 11.44
N LYS A 177 -15.17 8.81 10.28
CA LYS A 177 -16.51 9.35 10.01
C LYS A 177 -16.68 9.36 8.48
N ASP A 178 -17.63 8.68 7.85
CA ASP A 178 -18.72 7.84 8.37
C ASP A 178 -18.47 6.33 8.09
N GLY A 179 -18.93 5.36 8.88
CA GLY A 179 -19.29 5.50 10.29
C GLY A 179 -18.85 4.31 11.16
N VAL A 180 -18.32 4.53 12.37
CA VAL A 180 -17.79 5.77 13.00
C VAL A 180 -16.79 5.36 14.12
N LEU A 181 -15.69 6.11 14.31
CA LEU A 181 -14.92 6.19 15.55
C LEU A 181 -14.10 7.50 15.51
N VAL A 182 -14.68 8.60 15.97
CA VAL A 182 -14.27 9.99 15.67
C VAL A 182 -13.01 10.55 16.39
N GLY A 183 -12.07 9.73 16.87
CA GLY A 183 -10.90 10.23 17.62
C GLY A 183 -9.63 9.36 17.53
N LYS A 184 -8.45 9.95 17.78
CA LYS A 184 -7.12 9.31 17.65
C LYS A 184 -6.39 9.23 19.00
N GLU A 185 -5.68 8.11 19.19
CA GLU A 185 -4.46 7.93 20.01
C GLU A 185 -4.44 8.29 21.52
N MET A 186 -4.34 7.25 22.37
CA MET A 186 -3.74 7.41 23.70
C MET A 186 -2.21 7.53 23.61
N LYS A 187 -1.70 8.76 23.72
CA LYS A 187 -0.43 9.05 24.41
C LYS A 187 -0.61 10.23 25.35
N ILE A 188 -1.29 9.98 26.47
CA ILE A 188 -1.30 10.87 27.63
C ILE A 188 -0.92 10.01 28.85
N PRO A 189 0.27 10.19 29.45
CA PRO A 189 0.49 9.71 30.80
C PRO A 189 -0.33 10.60 31.73
N VAL A 190 -1.49 10.10 32.17
CA VAL A 190 -2.37 10.83 33.07
C VAL A 190 -1.76 10.84 34.47
N ASN A 191 -0.89 11.81 34.72
CA ASN A 191 -0.85 12.44 36.04
C ASN A 191 -2.05 13.38 36.14
N GLU A 192 -2.77 13.27 37.24
CA GLU A 192 -4.11 13.82 37.43
C GLU A 192 -4.18 15.35 37.23
N LYS A 193 -5.03 15.80 36.30
CA LYS A 193 -5.87 17.01 36.43
C LYS A 193 -6.93 17.06 35.31
N LYS A 194 -8.14 17.48 35.69
CA LYS A 194 -9.31 17.64 34.80
C LYS A 194 -8.99 18.56 33.61
N LEU A 195 -9.44 18.19 32.41
CA LEU A 195 -9.63 19.14 31.30
C LEU A 195 -11.12 19.50 31.18
N ASP A 196 -11.39 20.78 30.87
CA ASP A 196 -12.73 21.35 30.76
C ASP A 196 -13.32 21.20 29.34
N SER A 197 -14.64 21.17 29.22
CA SER A 197 -15.38 20.54 28.10
C SER A 197 -15.60 21.42 26.85
N LYS A 198 -14.71 22.37 26.54
CA LYS A 198 -14.98 23.44 25.55
C LYS A 198 -14.41 23.30 24.13
N ASP A 199 -13.43 22.42 23.89
CA ASP A 199 -12.68 22.42 22.61
C ASP A 199 -13.26 21.54 21.48
N THR A 200 -14.43 20.93 21.65
CA THR A 200 -15.08 20.11 20.59
C THR A 200 -15.81 20.92 19.51
N LYS A 201 -15.80 22.26 19.56
CA LYS A 201 -16.65 23.10 18.70
C LYS A 201 -16.13 23.36 17.27
N TYR A 202 -14.92 22.94 16.92
CA TYR A 202 -14.27 23.31 15.64
C TYR A 202 -14.57 22.39 14.42
N TRP A 203 -15.51 21.45 14.54
CA TRP A 203 -15.78 20.42 13.49
C TRP A 203 -17.28 20.23 13.17
N LEU A 204 -18.14 21.18 13.55
CA LEU A 204 -19.62 21.02 13.50
C LEU A 204 -20.36 21.93 12.52
N GLU A 205 -19.67 22.82 11.80
CA GLU A 205 -20.30 23.77 10.87
C GLU A 205 -19.77 23.58 9.44
N GLU A 206 -20.41 22.69 8.68
CA GLU A 206 -20.73 22.90 7.25
C GLU A 206 -21.72 21.82 6.74
N GLU A 207 -22.59 22.22 5.81
CA GLU A 207 -23.60 21.42 5.09
C GLU A 207 -24.79 20.85 5.89
N SER A 208 -25.64 21.75 6.39
CA SER A 208 -27.08 21.48 6.60
C SER A 208 -27.92 22.09 5.47
N SER A 209 -28.38 21.28 4.51
CA SER A 209 -29.57 21.62 3.71
C SER A 209 -30.27 20.38 3.12
N GLU A 210 -31.40 20.06 3.74
CA GLU A 210 -32.66 19.57 3.14
C GLU A 210 -32.74 18.20 2.43
N GLY A 211 -33.74 17.40 2.82
CA GLY A 211 -34.15 16.19 2.10
C GLY A 211 -34.72 15.08 2.99
N GLU A 212 -35.85 15.33 3.67
CA GLU A 212 -36.54 14.30 4.46
C GLU A 212 -37.10 13.15 3.59
N GLY A 213 -37.20 11.97 4.19
CA GLY A 213 -37.74 10.78 3.54
C GLY A 213 -37.68 9.57 4.45
N GLU A 214 -38.62 9.48 5.40
CA GLU A 214 -38.74 8.33 6.30
C GLU A 214 -38.87 7.03 5.50
N ARG A 215 -37.91 6.13 5.66
CA ARG A 215 -38.04 4.72 5.28
C ARG A 215 -37.80 3.88 6.51
N GLU A 216 -38.83 3.14 6.89
CA GLU A 216 -38.77 2.12 7.92
C GLU A 216 -37.68 1.09 7.56
N MET A 217 -36.60 1.10 8.33
CA MET A 217 -35.35 0.43 7.97
C MET A 217 -35.18 -0.84 8.81
N SER A 218 -35.28 -1.99 8.15
CA SER A 218 -35.13 -3.31 8.77
C SER A 218 -33.79 -3.41 9.52
N PRO A 219 -33.71 -4.17 10.64
CA PRO A 219 -32.50 -4.23 11.46
C PRO A 219 -31.31 -4.75 10.64
N PRO A 220 -30.13 -4.11 10.72
CA PRO A 220 -28.95 -4.55 9.98
C PRO A 220 -28.47 -5.92 10.50
N PRO A 221 -27.87 -6.76 9.62
CA PRO A 221 -27.34 -8.04 10.03
C PRO A 221 -26.19 -7.87 11.04
N ALA A 222 -26.03 -8.85 11.94
CA ALA A 222 -25.05 -8.78 13.01
C ALA A 222 -23.61 -8.91 12.49
N TYR A 223 -22.83 -7.82 12.55
CA TYR A 223 -21.41 -7.80 12.21
C TYR A 223 -20.54 -8.08 13.44
N THR A 224 -19.77 -9.17 13.41
CA THR A 224 -18.86 -9.57 14.50
C THR A 224 -17.52 -8.81 14.45
N ALA A 225 -17.53 -7.55 14.91
CA ALA A 225 -16.29 -6.80 15.14
C ALA A 225 -15.61 -7.25 16.46
N ARG A 226 -14.43 -7.88 16.39
CA ARG A 226 -13.66 -8.26 17.58
C ARG A 226 -12.72 -7.13 18.00
N ILE A 227 -13.16 -6.34 18.99
CA ILE A 227 -12.31 -5.34 19.66
C ILE A 227 -11.29 -6.08 20.52
N VAL A 228 -9.99 -5.95 20.20
CA VAL A 228 -8.91 -6.45 21.06
C VAL A 228 -8.52 -5.33 22.03
N LEU A 229 -8.84 -5.53 23.31
CA LEU A 229 -8.46 -4.60 24.38
C LEU A 229 -6.94 -4.66 24.66
N PRO A 230 -6.32 -3.57 25.14
CA PRO A 230 -4.86 -3.45 25.27
C PRO A 230 -4.20 -4.36 26.34
N TYR A 231 -4.95 -5.28 26.94
CA TYR A 231 -4.49 -6.14 28.05
C TYR A 231 -4.12 -7.58 27.63
N GLU A 232 -4.39 -8.01 26.38
CA GLU A 232 -3.91 -9.31 25.86
C GLU A 232 -2.45 -9.28 25.35
N LEU A 233 -1.70 -8.21 25.63
CA LEU A 233 -0.29 -8.06 25.24
C LEU A 233 0.70 -8.20 26.41
N TYR A 234 0.52 -9.23 27.24
CA TYR A 234 1.62 -9.81 28.01
C TYR A 234 1.51 -11.34 28.05
N TRP A 235 2.63 -12.01 27.79
CA TRP A 235 2.85 -13.47 27.74
C TRP A 235 2.38 -14.21 26.46
N GLY A 236 3.31 -14.28 25.50
CA GLY A 236 3.21 -15.08 24.27
C GLY A 236 4.60 -15.29 23.65
N ASN A 237 5.40 -16.16 24.27
CA ASN A 237 6.84 -16.31 24.06
C ASN A 237 7.30 -16.38 22.58
N TRP A 238 8.16 -15.43 22.18
CA TRP A 238 9.15 -15.65 21.11
C TRP A 238 10.46 -16.14 21.74
N SER A 239 10.47 -17.38 22.22
CA SER A 239 11.70 -18.03 22.67
C SER A 239 12.55 -18.41 21.47
N ARG A 240 13.70 -17.74 21.31
CA ARG A 240 14.79 -18.25 20.47
C ARG A 240 15.24 -19.59 21.03
N THR A 241 15.35 -20.61 20.19
CA THR A 241 16.20 -21.77 20.47
C THR A 241 17.25 -21.87 19.37
N ILE A 242 18.37 -21.19 19.58
CA ILE A 242 19.64 -21.58 18.96
C ILE A 242 20.17 -22.70 19.85
N ALA A 243 20.28 -23.92 19.31
CA ALA A 243 20.90 -25.03 20.01
C ALA A 243 22.39 -25.11 19.64
N PRO A 244 23.31 -24.88 20.59
CA PRO A 244 24.51 -25.69 20.68
C PRO A 244 24.18 -26.99 21.45
N ASP A 245 24.82 -28.10 21.09
CA ASP A 245 25.74 -28.76 22.01
C ASP A 245 26.54 -29.84 21.28
N ASN A 246 27.73 -30.10 21.80
CA ASN A 246 28.79 -30.83 21.12
C ASN A 246 29.29 -31.98 22.00
N MET A 247 29.53 -33.14 21.39
CA MET A 247 30.27 -34.31 21.93
C MET A 247 29.78 -35.01 23.22
N GLY A 248 29.61 -36.34 23.12
CA GLY A 248 30.41 -37.24 23.99
C GLY A 248 29.74 -38.46 24.61
N THR A 249 30.01 -39.65 24.04
CA THR A 249 30.05 -41.00 24.70
C THR A 249 28.75 -41.54 25.36
N MET A 250 28.42 -42.83 25.47
CA MET A 250 28.93 -44.19 25.13
C MET A 250 27.67 -45.09 25.11
N GLY A 251 27.53 -46.29 24.50
CA GLY A 251 28.39 -47.17 23.69
C GLY A 251 27.71 -48.56 23.55
N ALA A 252 28.17 -49.42 22.61
CA ALA A 252 27.74 -50.83 22.36
C ALA A 252 26.23 -51.04 21.99
N ILE A 253 25.77 -51.95 21.13
CA ILE A 253 26.22 -53.24 20.55
C ILE A 253 25.76 -53.23 19.06
N GLY A 254 26.32 -53.93 18.06
CA GLY A 254 27.40 -54.93 17.96
C GLY A 254 27.50 -55.47 16.51
N ASP A 255 27.97 -56.70 16.32
CA ASP A 255 28.31 -57.28 15.00
C ASP A 255 27.15 -57.94 14.22
N ILE A 256 27.30 -58.06 12.88
CA ILE A 256 27.55 -59.34 12.17
C ILE A 256 27.61 -59.13 10.63
N THR A 257 28.73 -59.58 10.04
CA THR A 257 29.06 -59.83 8.61
C THR A 257 28.85 -58.72 7.57
#